data_AF-A0A958FQ66-F1
#
_entry.id   AF-A0A958FQ66-F1
#
_cell.length_a   1.000
_cell.length_b   1.000
_cell.length_c   1.000
_cell.angle_alpha   90.00
_cell.angle_beta   90.00
_cell.angle_gamma   90.00
#
_symmetry.space_group_name_H-M   'P 1'
#
loop_
_entity.id
_entity.type
_entity.pdbx_description
1 polymer ?
#
loop_
_entity_poly.entity_id
_entity_poly.type
_entity_poly.pdbx_seq_one_letter_code
_entity_poly.pdbx_strand_id
1 'polypeptide(L)'
;VYMGPWGFVRSPLLKKVYEWKLFPPKDDWFDLIRQKLSGKKVSHSLLPMVAKWLSGTLKGFIYYFAVYVEMWYRYLREVKPNVARGRIVLSDRYVYDLRYIYKKRPINQFRTWRWFVCKFFPQPDRVVFIWNNADDIISRKPQLGAEEINEFQAYYRKVLANIPTIEKQSNRAPEEIAAEIVEEIMKIYLSQ
;
A
#
# COMPACT_ATOMS: atom_id res chain seq x y z
N VAL A 1 -7.85 10.15 9.74
CA VAL A 1 -6.37 10.28 9.61
C VAL A 1 -5.93 9.64 8.31
N TYR A 2 -4.74 9.95 7.78
CA TYR A 2 -4.26 9.33 6.53
C TYR A 2 -3.07 8.41 6.82
N MET A 3 -3.30 7.09 6.74
CA MET A 3 -2.29 6.05 7.04
C MET A 3 -1.82 5.30 5.78
N GLY A 4 -2.12 5.84 4.59
CA GLY A 4 -1.55 5.34 3.36
C GLY A 4 -0.05 5.65 3.23
N PRO A 5 0.74 4.74 2.65
CA PRO A 5 2.18 4.92 2.41
C PRO A 5 2.48 5.97 1.32
N TRP A 6 1.50 6.30 0.49
CA TRP A 6 1.65 7.18 -0.67
C TRP A 6 1.09 8.56 -0.36
N GLY A 7 1.73 9.66 -0.75
CA GLY A 7 1.17 11.02 -0.57
C GLY A 7 1.94 11.86 0.44
N PHE A 8 1.23 12.62 1.28
CA PHE A 8 1.81 13.69 2.10
C PHE A 8 2.89 13.21 3.07
N VAL A 9 4.15 13.56 2.81
CA VAL A 9 5.27 13.21 3.69
C VAL A 9 5.26 14.10 4.94
N ARG A 10 5.16 13.51 6.13
CA ARG A 10 5.12 14.24 7.41
C ARG A 10 6.44 14.16 8.18
N SER A 11 7.16 13.04 8.12
CA SER A 11 8.43 12.88 8.82
C SER A 11 9.58 13.59 8.09
N PRO A 12 10.54 14.15 8.84
CA PRO A 12 11.77 14.69 8.26
C PRO A 12 12.62 13.63 7.55
N LEU A 13 12.58 12.37 7.99
CA LEU A 13 13.37 11.29 7.41
C LEU A 13 12.99 11.02 5.95
N LEU A 14 11.69 10.83 5.69
CA LEU A 14 11.24 10.54 4.33
C LEU A 14 11.40 11.77 3.42
N LYS A 15 11.33 13.00 3.95
CA LYS A 15 11.69 14.22 3.20
C LYS A 15 13.15 14.18 2.72
N LYS A 16 14.09 13.85 3.61
CA LYS A 16 15.51 13.70 3.24
C LYS A 16 15.75 12.60 2.21
N VAL A 17 15.07 11.46 2.33
CA VAL A 17 15.14 10.37 1.33
C VAL A 17 14.71 10.86 -0.06
N TYR A 18 13.67 11.70 -0.13
CA TYR A 18 13.21 12.31 -1.38
C TYR A 18 14.22 13.33 -1.92
N GLU A 19 14.76 14.21 -1.05
CA GLU A 19 15.79 15.20 -1.40
C GLU A 19 17.05 14.52 -1.96
N TRP A 20 17.49 13.42 -1.35
CA TRP A 20 18.63 12.62 -1.78
C TRP A 20 18.33 11.69 -2.97
N LYS A 21 17.09 11.70 -3.49
CA LYS A 21 16.64 10.88 -4.61
C LYS A 21 16.93 9.39 -4.41
N LEU A 22 16.81 8.91 -3.17
CA LEU A 22 17.00 7.50 -2.81
C LEU A 22 15.72 6.71 -3.09
N PHE A 23 15.29 6.70 -4.36
CA PHE A 23 14.14 5.92 -4.79
C PHE A 23 14.55 4.49 -5.15
N PRO A 24 13.66 3.51 -4.97
CA PRO A 24 13.89 2.18 -5.52
C PRO A 24 14.06 2.30 -7.05
N PRO A 25 14.95 1.50 -7.66
CA PRO A 25 15.08 1.45 -9.11
C PRO A 25 13.73 1.08 -9.74
N LYS A 26 13.51 1.48 -11.00
CA LYS A 26 12.30 1.09 -11.74
C LYS A 26 12.31 -0.42 -12.02
N ASP A 27 11.11 -0.99 -12.20
CA ASP A 27 10.90 -2.45 -12.34
C ASP A 27 11.64 -3.05 -13.55
N ASP A 28 11.88 -2.25 -14.59
CA ASP A 28 12.65 -2.60 -15.79
C ASP A 28 14.07 -3.12 -15.48
N TRP A 29 14.72 -2.66 -14.42
CA TRP A 29 16.11 -3.03 -14.12
C TRP A 29 16.27 -4.48 -13.66
N PHE A 30 15.34 -4.99 -12.85
CA PHE A 30 15.40 -6.39 -12.39
C PHE A 30 15.06 -7.35 -13.53
N ASP A 31 14.14 -6.97 -14.41
CA ASP A 31 13.81 -7.75 -15.59
C ASP A 31 14.97 -7.83 -16.58
N LEU A 32 15.74 -6.74 -16.75
CA LEU A 32 16.98 -6.74 -17.55
C LEU A 32 18.04 -7.69 -17.00
N ILE A 33 18.24 -7.73 -15.67
CA ILE A 33 19.17 -8.68 -15.03
C ILE A 33 18.67 -10.12 -15.19
N ARG A 34 17.36 -10.34 -15.00
CA ARG A 34 16.74 -11.67 -15.10
C ARG A 34 16.82 -12.23 -16.51
N GLN A 35 16.58 -11.41 -17.53
CA GLN A 35 16.73 -11.78 -18.95
C GLN A 35 18.18 -12.13 -19.32
N LYS A 36 19.16 -11.51 -18.68
CA LYS A 36 20.59 -11.81 -18.89
C LYS A 36 21.00 -13.10 -18.17
N LEU A 37 20.51 -13.32 -16.95
CA LEU A 37 20.71 -14.57 -16.21
C LEU A 37 20.06 -15.77 -16.91
N SER A 38 18.98 -15.55 -17.68
CA SER A 38 18.37 -16.58 -18.54
C SER A 38 19.12 -16.85 -19.85
N GLY A 39 20.41 -16.46 -19.95
CA GLY A 39 21.28 -16.85 -21.05
C GLY A 39 21.19 -15.98 -22.32
N LYS A 40 20.46 -14.87 -22.33
CA LYS A 40 20.49 -13.93 -23.46
C LYS A 40 21.83 -13.15 -23.45
N LYS A 41 22.55 -13.16 -24.57
CA LYS A 41 23.84 -12.47 -24.75
C LYS A 41 23.66 -10.96 -24.49
N VAL A 42 24.20 -10.47 -23.37
CA VAL A 42 24.33 -9.04 -23.10
C VAL A 42 25.82 -8.76 -22.89
N SER A 43 26.42 -7.93 -23.75
CA SER A 43 27.88 -7.82 -23.92
C SER A 43 28.63 -6.98 -22.87
N HIS A 44 27.98 -6.49 -21.82
CA HIS A 44 28.63 -5.68 -20.78
C HIS A 44 29.26 -6.50 -19.65
N SER A 45 30.37 -5.97 -19.10
CA SER A 45 31.11 -6.54 -17.95
C SER A 45 30.26 -6.64 -16.68
N LEU A 46 30.49 -7.69 -15.88
CA LEU A 46 29.66 -8.07 -14.73
C LEU A 46 29.86 -7.19 -13.50
N LEU A 47 31.09 -6.72 -13.23
CA LEU A 47 31.42 -5.94 -12.03
C LEU A 47 30.62 -4.63 -11.87
N PRO A 48 30.57 -3.71 -12.86
CA PRO A 48 29.78 -2.48 -12.74
C PRO A 48 28.27 -2.76 -12.63
N MET A 49 27.81 -3.88 -13.18
CA MET A 49 26.41 -4.30 -13.09
C MET A 49 26.05 -4.75 -11.66
N VAL A 50 26.90 -5.54 -11.01
CA VAL A 50 26.71 -5.96 -9.60
C VAL A 50 26.75 -4.75 -8.67
N ALA A 51 27.70 -3.82 -8.83
CA ALA A 51 27.76 -2.60 -8.03
C ALA A 51 26.49 -1.73 -8.20
N LYS A 52 25.99 -1.60 -9.44
CA LYS A 52 24.73 -0.89 -9.72
C LYS A 52 23.51 -1.60 -9.12
N TRP A 53 23.50 -2.94 -9.12
CA TRP A 53 22.46 -3.73 -8.49
C TRP A 53 22.45 -3.59 -6.95
N LEU A 54 23.62 -3.68 -6.30
CA LEU A 54 23.75 -3.51 -4.85
C LEU A 54 23.32 -2.11 -4.42
N SER A 55 23.77 -1.07 -5.13
CA SER A 55 23.37 0.30 -4.83
C SER A 55 21.87 0.54 -5.05
N GLY A 56 21.26 -0.03 -6.10
CA GLY A 56 19.81 0.01 -6.30
C GLY A 56 19.03 -0.72 -5.20
N THR A 57 19.54 -1.88 -4.78
CA THR A 57 18.96 -2.67 -3.69
C THR A 57 19.01 -1.90 -2.37
N LEU A 58 20.16 -1.33 -2.02
CA LEU A 58 20.34 -0.50 -0.83
C LEU A 58 19.42 0.73 -0.84
N LYS A 59 19.31 1.43 -1.98
CA LYS A 59 18.37 2.56 -2.14
C LYS A 59 16.93 2.14 -1.87
N GLY A 60 16.50 1.01 -2.42
CA GLY A 60 15.16 0.49 -2.17
C GLY A 60 14.92 0.12 -0.70
N PHE A 61 15.90 -0.51 -0.04
CA PHE A 61 15.82 -0.77 1.41
C PHE A 61 15.69 0.51 2.22
N ILE A 62 16.56 1.50 1.97
CA ILE A 62 16.50 2.80 2.66
C ILE A 62 15.14 3.47 2.43
N TYR A 63 14.64 3.45 1.19
CA TYR A 63 13.33 4.01 0.86
C TYR A 63 12.20 3.36 1.64
N TYR A 64 12.06 2.03 1.56
CA TYR A 64 10.95 1.35 2.24
C TYR A 64 11.09 1.36 3.76
N PHE A 65 12.32 1.40 4.28
CA PHE A 65 12.55 1.63 5.70
C PHE A 65 12.09 3.01 6.13
N ALA A 66 12.41 4.06 5.37
CA ALA A 66 11.93 5.41 5.66
C ALA A 66 10.40 5.52 5.55
N VAL A 67 9.77 4.83 4.60
CA VAL A 67 8.30 4.72 4.53
C VAL A 67 7.74 4.01 5.76
N TYR A 68 8.39 2.94 6.24
CA TYR A 68 7.97 2.26 7.46
C TYR A 68 8.04 3.17 8.70
N VAL A 69 9.15 3.91 8.84
CA VAL A 69 9.32 4.90 9.92
C VAL A 69 8.27 6.02 9.83
N GLU A 70 7.96 6.49 8.61
CA GLU A 70 6.88 7.46 8.37
C GLU A 70 5.53 6.92 8.86
N MET A 71 5.19 5.66 8.56
CA MET A 71 3.93 5.06 9.00
C MET A 71 3.86 4.97 10.52
N TRP A 72 4.93 4.54 11.18
CA TRP A 72 4.99 4.51 12.65
C TRP A 72 4.87 5.90 13.25
N TYR A 73 5.56 6.89 12.68
CA TYR A 73 5.48 8.27 13.12
C TYR A 73 4.03 8.78 13.11
N ARG A 74 3.27 8.53 12.03
CA ARG A 74 1.85 8.91 11.96
C ARG A 74 0.99 8.13 12.96
N TYR A 75 1.22 6.82 13.08
CA TYR A 75 0.47 5.98 14.02
C TYR A 75 0.63 6.46 15.46
N LEU A 76 1.88 6.68 15.89
CA LEU A 76 2.18 7.10 17.26
C LEU A 76 1.69 8.52 17.56
N ARG A 77 1.63 9.39 16.54
CA ARG A 77 1.17 10.78 16.71
C ARG A 77 -0.35 10.93 16.63
N GLU A 78 -1.02 10.21 15.74
CA GLU A 78 -2.43 10.46 15.40
C GLU A 78 -3.37 9.34 15.80
N VAL A 79 -2.93 8.08 15.78
CA VAL A 79 -3.79 6.93 16.06
C VAL A 79 -3.70 6.54 17.53
N LYS A 80 -2.50 6.16 17.97
CA LYS A 80 -2.25 5.63 19.33
C LYS A 80 -2.80 6.54 20.44
N PRO A 81 -2.61 7.87 20.42
CA PRO A 81 -3.11 8.74 21.48
C PRO A 81 -4.63 8.89 21.49
N ASN A 82 -5.30 8.73 20.36
CA ASN A 82 -6.76 8.82 20.28
C ASN A 82 -7.40 7.48 20.68
N VAL A 83 -6.85 6.37 20.21
CA VAL A 83 -7.29 5.02 20.62
C VAL A 83 -7.09 4.82 22.12
N ALA A 84 -5.95 5.23 22.68
CA ALA A 84 -5.69 5.16 24.12
C ALA A 84 -6.66 6.01 24.97
N ARG A 85 -7.39 6.96 24.37
CA ARG A 85 -8.44 7.76 25.01
C ARG A 85 -9.85 7.21 24.73
N GLY A 86 -9.97 5.99 24.21
CA GLY A 86 -11.25 5.36 23.86
C GLY A 86 -11.94 5.97 22.64
N ARG A 87 -11.21 6.68 21.76
CA ARG A 87 -11.80 7.28 20.55
C ARG A 87 -11.69 6.34 19.34
N ILE A 88 -12.71 6.35 18.51
CA ILE A 88 -12.69 5.71 17.18
C ILE A 88 -11.84 6.56 16.24
N VAL A 89 -10.90 5.93 15.54
CA VAL A 89 -10.03 6.58 14.57
C VAL A 89 -10.29 6.01 13.17
N LEU A 90 -10.95 6.80 12.32
CA LEU A 90 -11.12 6.45 10.91
C LEU A 90 -9.87 6.83 10.11
N SER A 91 -9.34 5.90 9.32
CA SER A 91 -8.21 6.14 8.42
C SER A 91 -8.63 6.09 6.96
N ASP A 92 -8.33 7.16 6.21
CA ASP A 92 -8.34 7.13 4.75
C ASP A 92 -7.04 6.44 4.30
N ARG A 93 -7.19 5.20 3.81
CA ARG A 93 -6.12 4.24 3.48
C ARG A 93 -5.30 3.73 4.66
N TYR A 94 -4.59 2.64 4.41
CA TYR A 94 -3.75 1.97 5.40
C TYR A 94 -2.48 1.39 4.77
N VAL A 95 -1.63 0.78 5.60
CA VAL A 95 -0.33 0.20 5.20
C VAL A 95 -0.46 -0.86 4.10
N TYR A 96 -1.64 -1.46 3.91
CA TYR A 96 -1.88 -2.53 2.93
C TYR A 96 -1.60 -2.13 1.49
N ASP A 97 -1.69 -0.84 1.16
CA ASP A 97 -1.34 -0.30 -0.16
C ASP A 97 0.12 -0.59 -0.51
N LEU A 98 1.02 -0.73 0.48
CA LEU A 98 2.41 -1.13 0.25
C LEU A 98 2.51 -2.49 -0.40
N ARG A 99 1.54 -3.40 -0.23
CA ARG A 99 1.69 -4.77 -0.70
C ARG A 99 1.47 -4.92 -2.21
N TYR A 100 0.86 -3.94 -2.87
CA TYR A 100 0.53 -4.08 -4.31
C TYR A 100 0.71 -2.83 -5.14
N ILE A 101 0.19 -1.67 -4.74
CA ILE A 101 0.00 -0.57 -5.69
C ILE A 101 0.94 0.57 -5.37
N TYR A 102 1.69 1.05 -6.36
CA TYR A 102 2.20 2.43 -6.38
C TYR A 102 1.83 3.07 -7.72
N LYS A 103 1.17 4.23 -7.68
CA LYS A 103 0.72 4.95 -8.90
C LYS A 103 0.01 4.06 -9.92
N LYS A 104 -0.88 3.18 -9.43
CA LYS A 104 -1.68 2.24 -10.24
C LYS A 104 -0.88 1.13 -10.94
N ARG A 105 0.33 0.83 -10.50
CA ARG A 105 1.12 -0.29 -11.01
C ARG A 105 1.43 -1.28 -9.90
N PRO A 106 1.37 -2.59 -10.19
CA PRO A 106 1.89 -3.62 -9.31
C PRO A 106 3.37 -3.33 -8.99
N ILE A 107 3.70 -3.28 -7.71
CA ILE A 107 5.08 -3.20 -7.26
C ILE A 107 5.60 -4.64 -7.18
N ASN A 108 6.57 -4.98 -8.02
CA ASN A 108 7.14 -6.34 -8.02
C ASN A 108 8.37 -6.46 -7.10
N GLN A 109 9.05 -5.35 -6.82
CA GLN A 109 10.26 -5.33 -6.01
C GLN A 109 9.97 -5.38 -4.51
N PHE A 110 10.96 -5.82 -3.73
CA PHE A 110 10.95 -5.83 -2.26
C PHE A 110 9.68 -6.45 -1.65
N ARG A 111 9.05 -7.41 -2.35
CA ARG A 111 7.76 -8.01 -1.95
C ARG A 111 7.80 -8.55 -0.52
N THR A 112 8.86 -9.26 -0.17
CA THR A 112 9.05 -9.83 1.18
C THR A 112 9.15 -8.73 2.23
N TRP A 113 9.94 -7.68 1.98
CA TRP A 113 10.09 -6.56 2.90
C TRP A 113 8.77 -5.79 3.09
N ARG A 114 8.06 -5.49 2.00
CA ARG A 114 6.74 -4.83 2.06
C ARG A 114 5.72 -5.68 2.81
N TRP A 115 5.75 -7.00 2.62
CA TRP A 115 4.92 -7.93 3.38
C TRP A 115 5.26 -7.90 4.87
N PHE A 116 6.54 -7.93 5.25
CA PHE A 116 6.96 -7.81 6.65
C PHE A 116 6.51 -6.49 7.28
N VAL A 117 6.68 -5.37 6.57
CA VAL A 117 6.19 -4.06 7.01
C VAL A 117 4.69 -4.12 7.34
N CYS A 118 3.87 -4.66 6.44
CA CYS A 118 2.43 -4.75 6.69
C CYS A 118 2.07 -5.75 7.79
N LYS A 119 2.81 -6.84 7.95
CA LYS A 119 2.56 -7.87 8.97
C LYS A 119 2.84 -7.38 10.38
N PHE A 120 3.89 -6.57 10.56
CA PHE A 120 4.30 -6.06 11.88
C PHE A 120 3.77 -4.66 12.20
N PHE A 121 3.11 -4.01 11.25
CA PHE A 121 2.38 -2.79 11.55
C PHE A 121 1.13 -3.11 12.38
N PRO A 122 0.73 -2.25 13.33
CA PRO A 122 -0.50 -2.43 14.09
C PRO A 122 -1.68 -2.75 13.16
N GLN A 123 -2.49 -3.76 13.51
CA GLN A 123 -3.68 -4.08 12.72
C GLN A 123 -4.84 -3.21 13.20
N PRO A 124 -5.71 -2.73 12.30
CA PRO A 124 -6.94 -2.06 12.70
C PRO A 124 -7.94 -3.09 13.22
N ASP A 125 -8.85 -2.67 14.09
CA ASP A 125 -9.92 -3.53 14.60
C ASP A 125 -10.86 -3.98 13.48
N ARG A 126 -11.07 -3.10 12.49
CA ARG A 126 -11.90 -3.34 11.30
C ARG A 126 -11.29 -2.64 10.08
N VAL A 127 -11.47 -3.26 8.92
CA VAL A 127 -11.23 -2.62 7.61
C VAL A 127 -12.55 -2.46 6.88
N VAL A 128 -12.76 -1.31 6.26
CA VAL A 128 -13.87 -1.12 5.34
C VAL A 128 -13.35 -1.33 3.92
N PHE A 129 -13.88 -2.32 3.22
CA PHE A 129 -13.55 -2.58 1.82
C PHE A 129 -14.72 -2.19 0.94
N ILE A 130 -14.54 -1.08 0.22
CA ILE A 130 -15.53 -0.56 -0.74
C ILE A 130 -15.14 -1.05 -2.13
N TRP A 131 -16.06 -1.75 -2.80
CA TRP A 131 -15.84 -2.31 -4.14
C TRP A 131 -16.97 -1.93 -5.10
N ASN A 132 -16.77 -2.20 -6.39
CA ASN A 132 -17.83 -2.09 -7.39
C ASN A 132 -17.50 -2.93 -8.63
N ASN A 133 -18.45 -3.11 -9.55
CA ASN A 133 -18.14 -3.75 -10.83
C ASN A 133 -17.15 -2.90 -11.63
N ALA A 134 -16.30 -3.56 -12.40
CA ALA A 134 -15.30 -2.88 -13.22
C ALA A 134 -15.95 -1.91 -14.22
N ASP A 135 -17.05 -2.31 -14.87
CA ASP A 135 -17.78 -1.48 -15.82
C ASP A 135 -18.33 -0.19 -15.17
N ASP A 136 -18.84 -0.30 -13.95
CA ASP A 136 -19.34 0.83 -13.17
C ASP A 136 -18.20 1.79 -12.75
N ILE A 137 -17.00 1.26 -12.49
CA ILE A 137 -15.82 2.08 -12.17
C ILE A 137 -15.30 2.79 -13.41
N ILE A 138 -15.24 2.08 -14.55
CA ILE A 138 -14.76 2.62 -15.83
C ILE A 138 -15.67 3.74 -16.32
N SER A 139 -16.99 3.56 -16.23
CA SER A 139 -17.96 4.58 -16.65
C SER A 139 -17.80 5.89 -15.86
N ARG A 140 -17.45 5.80 -14.56
CA ARG A 140 -17.17 6.96 -13.70
C ARG A 140 -15.77 7.54 -13.93
N LYS A 141 -14.77 6.69 -14.19
CA LYS A 141 -13.36 7.08 -14.27
C LYS A 141 -12.57 6.14 -15.20
N PRO A 142 -12.50 6.44 -16.51
CA PRO A 142 -11.88 5.58 -17.51
C PRO A 142 -10.34 5.70 -17.47
N GLN A 143 -9.72 5.30 -16.36
CA GLN A 143 -8.27 5.39 -16.16
C GLN A 143 -7.58 4.03 -16.09
N LEU A 144 -8.33 2.95 -15.98
CA LEU A 144 -7.87 1.57 -15.83
C LEU A 144 -8.78 0.65 -16.66
N GLY A 145 -8.21 -0.42 -17.19
CA GLY A 145 -8.98 -1.47 -17.85
C GLY A 145 -9.79 -2.31 -16.86
N ALA A 146 -10.79 -3.04 -17.37
CA ALA A 146 -11.63 -3.89 -16.53
C ALA A 146 -10.83 -5.00 -15.84
N GLU A 147 -9.86 -5.58 -16.57
CA GLU A 147 -8.94 -6.59 -16.06
C GLU A 147 -8.12 -6.07 -14.87
N GLU A 148 -7.48 -4.91 -15.01
CA GLU A 148 -6.69 -4.30 -13.92
C GLU A 148 -7.54 -4.03 -12.67
N ILE A 149 -8.78 -3.54 -12.86
CA ILE A 149 -9.71 -3.30 -11.75
C ILE A 149 -10.08 -4.60 -11.05
N ASN A 150 -10.36 -5.67 -11.79
CA ASN A 150 -10.70 -6.97 -11.23
C ASN A 150 -9.49 -7.59 -10.50
N GLU A 151 -8.30 -7.46 -11.05
CA GLU A 151 -7.05 -7.86 -10.38
C GLU A 151 -6.85 -7.09 -9.07
N PHE A 152 -7.09 -5.77 -9.06
CA PHE A 152 -6.99 -4.97 -7.84
C PHE A 152 -7.97 -5.45 -6.76
N GLN A 153 -9.22 -5.71 -7.13
CA GLN A 153 -10.24 -6.18 -6.17
C GLN A 153 -9.91 -7.57 -5.63
N ALA A 154 -9.53 -8.51 -6.51
CA ALA A 154 -9.11 -9.85 -6.11
C ALA A 154 -7.89 -9.80 -5.17
N TYR A 155 -6.95 -8.90 -5.44
CA TYR A 155 -5.79 -8.69 -4.61
C TYR A 155 -6.16 -8.21 -3.20
N TYR A 156 -6.97 -7.14 -3.09
CA TYR A 156 -7.37 -6.62 -1.78
C TYR A 156 -8.16 -7.65 -0.98
N ARG A 157 -9.07 -8.39 -1.62
CA ARG A 157 -9.76 -9.52 -0.97
C ARG A 157 -8.77 -10.54 -0.39
N LYS A 158 -7.72 -10.89 -1.13
CA LYS A 158 -6.67 -11.81 -0.65
C LYS A 158 -5.87 -11.23 0.53
N VAL A 159 -5.61 -9.93 0.54
CA VAL A 159 -4.91 -9.26 1.66
C VAL A 159 -5.78 -9.21 2.90
N LEU A 160 -7.08 -8.96 2.72
CA LEU A 160 -8.05 -8.76 3.80
C LEU A 160 -8.68 -10.06 4.32
N ALA A 161 -8.41 -11.21 3.68
CA ALA A 161 -9.00 -12.51 4.04
C ALA A 161 -8.86 -12.90 5.54
N ASN A 162 -7.81 -12.42 6.23
CA ASN A 162 -7.57 -12.70 7.64
C ASN A 162 -7.76 -11.48 8.56
N ILE A 163 -8.43 -10.44 8.06
CA ILE A 163 -8.66 -9.18 8.79
C ILE A 163 -10.16 -8.96 8.88
N PRO A 164 -10.72 -8.69 10.08
CA PRO A 164 -12.12 -8.35 10.22
C PRO A 164 -12.52 -7.19 9.28
N THR A 165 -13.40 -7.47 8.33
CA THR A 165 -13.70 -6.55 7.22
C THR A 165 -15.20 -6.35 7.06
N ILE A 166 -15.58 -5.10 6.85
CA ILE A 166 -16.92 -4.67 6.42
C ILE A 166 -16.83 -4.41 4.92
N GLU A 167 -17.41 -5.30 4.11
CA GLU A 167 -17.41 -5.19 2.66
C GLU A 167 -18.70 -4.51 2.17
N LYS A 168 -18.57 -3.44 1.38
CA LYS A 168 -19.70 -2.68 0.84
C LYS A 168 -19.54 -2.41 -0.64
N GLN A 169 -20.61 -2.61 -1.41
CA GLN A 169 -20.63 -2.24 -2.82
C GLN A 169 -20.99 -0.76 -2.98
N SER A 170 -20.31 -0.06 -3.90
CA SER A 170 -20.52 1.37 -4.19
C SER A 170 -21.52 1.63 -5.33
N ASN A 171 -22.65 0.93 -5.26
CA ASN A 171 -23.78 1.04 -6.19
C ASN A 171 -24.85 2.06 -5.75
N ARG A 172 -24.70 2.66 -4.57
CA ARG A 172 -25.63 3.64 -3.97
C ARG A 172 -24.94 4.96 -3.65
N ALA A 173 -25.71 5.93 -3.15
CA ALA A 173 -25.18 7.22 -2.73
C ALA A 173 -24.11 7.04 -1.62
N PRO A 174 -23.01 7.80 -1.65
CA PRO A 174 -21.95 7.70 -0.64
C PRO A 174 -22.45 7.83 0.81
N GLU A 175 -23.45 8.69 1.03
CA GLU A 175 -24.06 8.97 2.33
C GLU A 175 -24.77 7.74 2.91
N GLU A 176 -25.48 6.98 2.07
CA GLU A 176 -26.17 5.76 2.49
C GLU A 176 -25.17 4.68 2.90
N ILE A 177 -24.12 4.49 2.10
CA ILE A 177 -23.07 3.51 2.39
C ILE A 177 -22.34 3.89 3.68
N ALA A 178 -22.04 5.18 3.86
CA ALA A 178 -21.41 5.68 5.08
C ALA A 178 -22.28 5.45 6.32
N ALA A 179 -23.59 5.71 6.23
CA ALA A 179 -24.53 5.47 7.32
C ALA A 179 -24.55 4.00 7.75
N GLU A 180 -24.61 3.06 6.79
CA GLU A 180 -24.56 1.63 7.09
C GLU A 180 -23.25 1.20 7.76
N ILE A 181 -22.11 1.69 7.27
CA ILE A 181 -20.80 1.40 7.87
C ILE A 181 -20.76 1.89 9.31
N VAL A 182 -21.26 3.11 9.58
CA VAL A 182 -21.32 3.67 10.93
C VAL A 182 -22.23 2.82 11.82
N GLU A 183 -23.41 2.43 11.33
CA GLU A 183 -24.33 1.58 12.09
C GLU A 183 -23.69 0.24 12.46
N GLU A 184 -23.02 -0.43 11.51
CA GLU A 184 -22.31 -1.69 11.77
C GLU A 184 -21.18 -1.52 12.79
N ILE A 185 -20.39 -0.45 12.68
CA ILE A 185 -19.36 -0.11 13.66
C ILE A 185 -19.99 0.07 15.04
N MET A 186 -21.06 0.86 15.15
CA MET A 186 -21.74 1.12 16.42
C MET A 186 -22.32 -0.15 17.04
N LYS A 187 -22.93 -1.04 16.24
CA LYS A 187 -23.43 -2.34 16.72
C LYS A 187 -22.32 -3.16 17.36
N ILE A 188 -21.15 -3.20 16.75
CA ILE A 188 -19.99 -3.94 17.29
C ILE A 188 -19.56 -3.36 18.64
N TYR A 189 -19.41 -2.03 18.74
CA TYR A 189 -18.91 -1.39 19.95
C TYR A 189 -19.94 -1.27 21.08
N LEU A 190 -21.25 -1.26 20.78
CA LEU A 190 -22.31 -1.25 21.80
C LEU A 190 -22.65 -2.66 22.32
N SER A 191 -22.22 -3.71 21.62
CA SER A 191 -22.43 -5.11 22.01
C SER A 191 -21.35 -5.69 22.94
N GLN A 192 -20.32 -4.90 23.27
CA GLN A 192 -19.18 -5.24 24.13
C GLN A 192 -19.31 -4.59 25.50
#